data_AF-A0A6A7MDH4-F1
#
_entry.id   AF-A0A6A7MDH4-F1
#
_cell.length_a   1.000
_cell.length_b   1.000
_cell.length_c   1.000
_cell.angle_alpha   90.00
_cell.angle_beta   90.00
_cell.angle_gamma   90.00
#
_symmetry.space_group_name_H-M   'P 1'
#
loop_
_entity.id
_entity.type
_entity.pdbx_description
1 polymer ?
#
loop_
_entity_poly.entity_id
_entity_poly.type
_entity_poly.pdbx_seq_one_letter_code
_entity_poly.pdbx_strand_id
1 'polypeptide(L)'
;MQADVETPDYLRDAKAAGIGGDERWSIVDHVAANPRAGDLIVGSGGARKIRFAAPGRGKSGGYRVVTYYGEDDLPVFLLNVFKKGDRVNLSKAEINALREELSHLAREYRQGVMRYVKGR
;
A
#
# COMPACT_ATOMS: atom_id res chain seq x y z
N MET A 1 2.25 7.36 14.10
CA MET A 1 2.64 6.01 13.64
C MET A 1 1.37 5.20 13.58
N GLN A 2 1.08 4.60 12.43
CA GLN A 2 -0.07 3.72 12.25
C GLN A 2 0.35 2.27 12.11
N ALA A 3 -0.59 1.35 12.32
CA ALA A 3 -0.38 -0.06 12.00
C ALA A 3 -0.46 -0.26 10.48
N ASP A 4 0.39 -1.14 9.98
CA ASP A 4 0.47 -1.48 8.56
C ASP A 4 0.00 -2.92 8.32
N VAL A 5 -0.70 -3.14 7.21
CA VAL A 5 -1.12 -4.45 6.73
C VAL A 5 -0.51 -4.70 5.37
N GLU A 6 0.39 -5.69 5.31
CA GLU A 6 0.98 -6.17 4.06
C GLU A 6 0.01 -7.14 3.37
N THR A 7 -0.51 -6.77 2.21
CA THR A 7 -1.43 -7.66 1.48
C THR A 7 -0.68 -8.83 0.82
N PRO A 8 -1.36 -9.94 0.49
CA PRO A 8 -0.76 -11.03 -0.28
C PRO A 8 -0.18 -10.58 -1.62
N ASP A 9 -0.84 -9.62 -2.29
CA ASP A 9 -0.38 -9.04 -3.54
C ASP A 9 0.93 -8.26 -3.34
N TYR A 10 1.01 -7.43 -2.30
CA TYR A 10 2.24 -6.73 -1.96
C TYR A 10 3.40 -7.70 -1.69
N LEU A 11 3.17 -8.77 -0.93
CA LEU A 11 4.22 -9.75 -0.62
C LEU A 11 4.70 -10.49 -1.87
N ARG A 12 3.78 -10.86 -2.77
CA ARG A 12 4.12 -11.47 -4.06
C ARG A 12 4.96 -10.51 -4.90
N ASP A 13 4.51 -9.27 -5.01
CA ASP A 13 5.17 -8.26 -5.82
C ASP A 13 6.55 -7.88 -5.24
N ALA A 14 6.68 -7.80 -3.92
CA ALA A 14 7.95 -7.56 -3.22
C ALA A 14 8.96 -8.68 -3.52
N LYS A 15 8.50 -9.93 -3.47
CA LYS A 15 9.32 -11.09 -3.86
C LYS A 15 9.73 -11.03 -5.32
N ALA A 16 8.81 -10.71 -6.24
CA ALA A 16 9.12 -10.58 -7.67
C ALA A 16 10.10 -9.42 -7.94
N ALA A 17 10.00 -8.34 -7.17
CA ALA A 17 10.93 -7.22 -7.20
C ALA A 17 12.27 -7.52 -6.51
N GLY A 18 12.45 -8.70 -5.90
CA GLY A 18 13.68 -9.09 -5.20
C GLY A 18 13.98 -8.20 -3.99
N ILE A 19 12.93 -7.73 -3.31
CA ILE A 19 13.03 -6.94 -2.09
C ILE A 19 13.35 -7.89 -0.93
N GLY A 20 14.48 -7.65 -0.27
CA GLY A 20 14.88 -8.42 0.93
C GLY A 20 14.06 -8.06 2.17
N GLY A 21 14.24 -8.83 3.25
CA GLY A 21 13.54 -8.60 4.52
C GLY A 21 13.75 -7.18 5.06
N ASP A 22 15.00 -6.72 5.14
CA ASP A 22 15.35 -5.41 5.69
C ASP A 22 14.83 -4.24 4.82
N GLU A 23 14.90 -4.39 3.49
CA GLU A 23 14.35 -3.42 2.55
C GLU A 23 12.82 -3.33 2.68
N ARG A 24 12.14 -4.48 2.85
CA ARG A 24 10.69 -4.55 3.07
C ARG A 24 10.30 -3.87 4.38
N TRP A 25 11.02 -4.16 5.47
CA TRP A 25 10.81 -3.48 6.76
C TRP A 25 11.03 -1.98 6.68
N SER A 26 12.04 -1.53 5.94
CA SER A 26 12.27 -0.10 5.72
C SER A 26 11.10 0.59 5.00
N ILE A 27 10.41 -0.13 4.10
CA ILE A 27 9.20 0.38 3.45
C ILE A 27 8.06 0.47 4.46
N VAL A 28 7.82 -0.58 5.24
CA VAL A 28 6.77 -0.63 6.27
C VAL A 28 6.98 0.51 7.29
N ASP A 29 8.18 0.63 7.87
CA ASP A 29 8.47 1.67 8.85
C ASP A 29 8.23 3.09 8.30
N HIS A 30 8.61 3.32 7.05
CA HIS A 30 8.38 4.60 6.38
C HIS A 30 6.89 4.91 6.20
N VAL A 31 6.10 3.91 5.78
CA VAL A 31 4.66 4.03 5.54
C VAL A 31 3.89 4.19 6.85
N ALA A 32 4.17 3.38 7.85
CA ALA A 32 3.62 3.50 9.20
C ALA A 32 3.89 4.87 9.82
N ALA A 33 5.08 5.45 9.60
CA ALA A 33 5.42 6.79 10.06
C ALA A 33 4.70 7.89 9.26
N ASN A 34 4.43 7.66 7.97
CA ASN A 34 3.84 8.65 7.07
C ASN A 34 2.65 8.08 6.24
N PRO A 35 1.51 7.77 6.87
CA PRO A 35 0.37 7.10 6.22
C PRO A 35 -0.19 7.79 4.97
N ARG A 36 -0.09 9.13 4.93
CA ARG A 36 -0.57 9.98 3.84
C ARG A 36 0.51 10.32 2.80
N ALA A 37 1.70 9.72 2.89
CA ALA A 37 2.80 9.96 1.97
C ALA A 37 2.46 9.54 0.52
N GLY A 38 3.16 10.18 -0.42
CA GLY A 38 3.02 9.90 -1.83
C GLY A 38 1.86 10.62 -2.51
N ASP A 39 1.81 10.46 -3.83
CA ASP A 39 0.85 11.15 -4.68
C ASP A 39 -0.49 10.39 -4.68
N LEU A 40 -1.60 11.09 -4.50
CA LEU A 40 -2.93 10.50 -4.63
C LEU A 40 -3.14 10.00 -6.08
N ILE A 41 -3.57 8.74 -6.22
CA ILE A 41 -4.04 8.21 -7.49
C ILE A 41 -5.48 8.68 -7.67
N VAL A 42 -5.67 9.77 -8.40
CA VAL A 42 -6.98 10.41 -8.58
C VAL A 42 -7.99 9.41 -9.14
N GLY A 43 -9.18 9.36 -8.54
CA GLY A 43 -10.27 8.46 -8.94
C GLY A 43 -10.25 7.07 -8.29
N SER A 44 -9.16 6.68 -7.64
CA SER A 44 -8.99 5.36 -7.01
C SER A 44 -9.75 5.17 -5.69
N GLY A 45 -10.42 6.19 -5.17
CA GLY A 45 -11.06 6.13 -3.85
C GLY A 45 -10.09 6.26 -2.65
N GLY A 46 -8.82 6.61 -2.88
CA GLY A 46 -7.89 6.97 -1.80
C GLY A 46 -6.51 6.32 -1.87
N ALA A 47 -6.21 5.53 -2.91
CA ALA A 47 -4.89 4.94 -3.08
C ALA A 47 -3.83 6.02 -3.32
N ARG A 48 -2.65 5.81 -2.76
CA ARG A 48 -1.48 6.69 -2.90
C ARG A 48 -0.31 5.94 -3.49
N LYS A 49 0.55 6.66 -4.21
CA LYS A 49 1.76 6.13 -4.83
C LYS A 49 2.98 6.80 -4.22
N ILE A 50 3.77 6.02 -3.48
CA ILE A 50 5.00 6.46 -2.84
C ILE A 50 6.18 6.11 -3.75
N ARG A 51 7.10 7.05 -3.94
CA ARG A 51 8.42 6.79 -4.54
C ARG A 51 9.39 6.51 -3.40
N PHE A 52 9.78 5.26 -3.21
CA PHE A 52 10.67 4.85 -2.13
C PHE A 52 12.07 4.61 -2.68
N ALA A 53 13.09 5.22 -2.10
CA ALA A 53 14.49 4.96 -2.44
C ALA A 53 15.05 3.96 -1.42
N ALA A 54 15.44 2.76 -1.88
CA ALA A 54 16.04 1.79 -0.98
C ALA A 54 17.38 2.32 -0.42
N PRO A 55 17.59 2.30 0.91
CA PRO A 55 18.86 2.68 1.51
C PRO A 55 20.01 1.84 0.95
N GLY A 56 21.16 2.47 0.65
CA GLY A 56 22.36 1.77 0.19
C GLY A 56 22.31 1.24 -1.26
N ARG A 57 21.20 1.39 -1.98
CA ARG A 57 21.13 1.10 -3.42
C ARG A 57 21.37 2.37 -4.24
N GLY A 58 22.16 2.25 -5.31
CA GLY A 58 22.37 3.33 -6.28
C GLY A 58 21.10 3.71 -7.07
N LYS A 59 21.26 4.49 -8.15
CA LYS A 59 20.17 5.07 -8.98
C LYS A 59 19.07 4.08 -9.47
N SER A 60 19.31 2.77 -9.41
CA SER A 60 18.42 1.68 -9.84
C SER A 60 17.61 1.00 -8.72
N GLY A 61 17.86 1.28 -7.43
CA GLY A 61 17.19 0.59 -6.31
C GLY A 61 15.89 1.22 -5.82
N GLY A 62 15.28 2.11 -6.60
CA GLY A 62 14.02 2.74 -6.21
C GLY A 62 12.82 1.84 -6.45
N TYR A 63 11.86 1.84 -5.52
CA TYR A 63 10.57 1.18 -5.64
C TYR A 63 9.44 2.20 -5.74
N ARG A 64 8.31 1.75 -6.27
CA ARG A 64 7.03 2.44 -6.17
C ARG A 64 6.09 1.56 -5.39
N VAL A 65 5.58 2.09 -4.29
CA VAL A 65 4.67 1.39 -3.39
C VAL A 65 3.31 2.02 -3.53
N VAL A 66 2.28 1.20 -3.72
CA VAL A 66 0.89 1.65 -3.70
C VAL A 66 0.32 1.35 -2.32
N THR A 67 -0.20 2.37 -1.67
CA THR A 67 -0.78 2.27 -0.32
C THR A 67 -2.22 2.73 -0.31
N TYR A 68 -2.98 2.29 0.68
CA TYR A 68 -4.30 2.84 0.99
C TYR A 68 -4.39 3.16 2.47
N TYR A 69 -4.76 4.40 2.75
CA TYR A 69 -5.07 4.89 4.08
C TYR A 69 -6.31 5.76 3.97
N GLY A 70 -7.46 5.18 4.35
CA GLY A 70 -8.75 5.86 4.25
C GLY A 70 -8.92 6.91 5.33
N GLU A 71 -8.95 6.47 6.59
CA GLU A 71 -9.14 7.29 7.78
C GLU A 71 -8.39 6.67 8.96
N ASP A 72 -8.35 7.37 10.10
CA ASP A 72 -7.59 6.95 11.28
C ASP A 72 -8.13 5.66 11.94
N ASP A 73 -9.33 5.21 11.56
CA ASP A 73 -9.93 3.93 11.98
C ASP A 73 -9.46 2.71 11.17
N LEU A 74 -8.67 2.96 10.12
CA LEU A 74 -8.10 1.93 9.26
C LEU A 74 -6.56 1.91 9.41
N PRO A 75 -5.93 0.72 9.33
CA PRO A 75 -4.49 0.64 9.15
C PRO A 75 -4.10 1.14 7.76
N VAL A 76 -2.81 1.34 7.53
CA VAL A 76 -2.30 1.55 6.18
C VAL A 76 -2.15 0.19 5.50
N PHE A 77 -2.80 0.01 4.36
CA PHE A 77 -2.66 -1.19 3.56
C PHE A 77 -1.56 -0.97 2.52
N LEU A 78 -0.55 -1.84 2.51
CA LEU A 78 0.43 -1.91 1.43
C LEU A 78 -0.14 -2.83 0.36
N LEU A 79 -0.52 -2.28 -0.80
CA LEU A 79 -1.28 -2.98 -1.83
C LEU A 79 -0.39 -3.67 -2.85
N ASN A 80 0.60 -2.94 -3.39
CA ASN A 80 1.52 -3.43 -4.41
C ASN A 80 2.88 -2.71 -4.31
N VAL A 81 3.92 -3.34 -4.84
CA VAL A 81 5.24 -2.71 -5.00
C VAL A 81 5.88 -3.09 -6.34
N PHE A 82 6.54 -2.15 -6.99
CA PHE A 82 7.19 -2.42 -8.28
C PHE A 82 8.50 -1.65 -8.42
N LYS A 83 9.45 -2.18 -9.20
CA LYS A 83 10.72 -1.48 -9.43
C LYS A 83 10.49 -0.23 -10.25
N LYS A 84 11.48 0.66 -10.19
CA LYS A 84 11.55 1.84 -11.05
C LYS A 84 11.58 1.43 -12.54
N GLY A 85 10.42 1.48 -13.18
CA GLY A 85 10.29 1.28 -14.63
C GLY A 85 9.16 0.33 -15.02
N ASP A 86 8.72 -0.53 -14.10
CA ASP A 86 7.87 -1.68 -14.44
C ASP A 86 6.39 -1.36 -14.65
N ARG A 87 5.88 -0.23 -14.13
CA ARG A 87 4.45 0.13 -14.26
C ARG A 87 4.27 1.54 -14.81
N VAL A 88 3.79 1.57 -16.05
CA VAL A 88 3.35 2.74 -16.82
C VAL A 88 1.86 2.91 -16.53
N ASN A 89 1.50 3.93 -15.75
CA ASN A 89 0.15 4.48 -15.49
C ASN A 89 -1.06 3.53 -15.54
N LEU A 90 -1.82 3.46 -14.43
CA LEU A 90 -3.11 2.77 -14.39
C LEU A 90 -4.10 3.39 -15.41
N SER A 91 -4.77 2.54 -16.17
CA SER A 91 -5.89 2.91 -17.02
C SER A 91 -7.10 3.35 -16.18
N LYS A 92 -8.05 4.05 -16.80
CA LYS A 92 -9.30 4.45 -16.13
C LYS A 92 -10.10 3.25 -15.63
N ALA A 93 -10.09 2.14 -16.37
CA ALA A 93 -10.75 0.90 -15.96
C ALA A 93 -10.11 0.30 -14.70
N GLU A 94 -8.77 0.24 -14.64
CA GLU A 94 -8.04 -0.23 -13.46
C GLU A 94 -8.25 0.69 -12.26
N ILE A 95 -8.30 2.01 -12.45
CA ILE A 95 -8.60 2.97 -11.38
C ILE A 95 -10.00 2.75 -10.81
N ASN A 96 -10.99 2.51 -11.68
CA ASN A 96 -12.35 2.23 -11.24
C ASN A 96 -12.45 0.89 -10.49
N ALA A 97 -11.79 -0.16 -10.99
CA ALA A 97 -11.72 -1.44 -10.30
C ALA A 97 -11.09 -1.30 -8.91
N LEU A 98 -9.95 -0.58 -8.83
CA LEU A 98 -9.27 -0.30 -7.57
C LEU A 98 -10.19 0.46 -6.59
N ARG A 99 -10.98 1.41 -7.08
CA ARG A 99 -11.94 2.14 -6.22
C ARG A 99 -12.97 1.22 -5.57
N GLU A 100 -13.54 0.30 -6.34
CA GLU A 100 -14.51 -0.67 -5.83
C GLU A 100 -13.87 -1.61 -4.80
N GLU A 101 -12.67 -2.13 -5.12
CA GLU A 101 -11.90 -2.99 -4.21
C GLU A 101 -11.58 -2.30 -2.88
N LEU A 102 -11.13 -1.05 -2.90
CA LEU A 102 -10.80 -0.31 -1.67
C LEU A 102 -12.03 0.04 -0.84
N SER A 103 -13.17 0.28 -1.50
CA SER A 103 -14.44 0.51 -0.81
C SER A 103 -14.89 -0.76 -0.06
N HIS A 104 -14.74 -1.93 -0.69
CA HIS A 104 -15.01 -3.21 -0.05
C HIS A 104 -14.04 -3.50 1.09
N LEU A 105 -12.73 -3.32 0.86
CA LEU A 105 -11.69 -3.53 1.87
C LEU A 105 -11.95 -2.72 3.15
N ALA A 106 -12.22 -1.42 3.00
CA ALA A 106 -12.49 -0.54 4.14
C ALA A 106 -13.74 -0.98 4.92
N ARG A 107 -14.81 -1.37 4.20
CA ARG A 107 -16.06 -1.84 4.80
C ARG A 107 -15.85 -3.14 5.56
N GLU A 108 -15.20 -4.12 4.95
CA GLU A 108 -14.97 -5.44 5.54
C GLU A 108 -14.08 -5.36 6.77
N TYR A 109 -13.02 -4.55 6.71
CA TYR A 109 -12.14 -4.34 7.87
C TYR A 109 -12.93 -3.78 9.06
N ARG A 110 -13.71 -2.70 8.84
CA ARG A 110 -14.55 -2.09 9.89
C ARG A 110 -15.55 -3.08 10.47
N GLN A 111 -16.23 -3.84 9.62
CA GLN A 111 -17.20 -4.85 10.06
C GLN A 111 -16.54 -5.98 10.86
N GLY A 112 -15.36 -6.43 10.43
CA GLY A 112 -14.58 -7.45 11.13
C GLY A 112 -14.15 -6.99 12.52
N VAL A 113 -13.60 -5.77 12.63
CA VAL A 113 -13.24 -5.15 13.91
C VAL A 113 -14.47 -5.03 14.83
N MET A 114 -15.58 -4.50 14.31
CA MET A 114 -16.82 -4.35 15.09
C MET A 114 -17.37 -5.68 15.60
N ARG A 115 -17.33 -6.73 14.79
CA ARG A 115 -17.76 -8.08 15.19
C ARG A 115 -16.89 -8.62 16.33
N TYR A 116 -15.58 -8.41 16.25
CA TYR A 116 -14.64 -8.89 17.28
C TYR A 116 -14.80 -8.12 18.59
N VAL A 117 -15.00 -6.79 18.54
CA VAL A 117 -15.16 -5.95 19.73
C VAL A 117 -16.50 -6.20 20.44
N LYS A 118 -17.61 -6.33 19.71
CA LYS A 118 -18.93 -6.61 20.31
C LYS A 118 -19.11 -8.04 20.82
N GLY A 119 -18.22 -8.95 20.41
CA GLY A 119 -18.23 -10.35 20.84
C GLY A 119 -17.43 -10.62 22.12
N ARG A 120 -16.81 -9.60 22.71
CA ARG A 120 -16.22 -9.61 24.07
C ARG A 120 -17.17 -8.92 25.04
#